data_AF-A0A2V1IIJ7-F1
#
_entry.id   AF-A0A2V1IIJ7-F1
#
_cell.length_a   1.000
_cell.length_b   1.000
_cell.length_c   1.000
_cell.angle_alpha   90.00
_cell.angle_beta   90.00
_cell.angle_gamma   90.00
#
_symmetry.space_group_name_H-M   'P 1'
#
loop_
_entity.id
_entity.type
_entity.pdbx_description
1 polymer ?
#
loop_
_entity_poly.entity_id
_entity_poly.type
_entity_poly.pdbx_seq_one_letter_code
_entity_poly.pdbx_strand_id
1 'polypeptide(L)'
;MTKITVKDTEVNVVKVNGEDYICLTDMMRAKDGDFFITDWLRNRNTLEFIGIWEKVYNPNFNYGEFATIRNHAGLNNFKISVKEFVARTNAVSLQAKAGRYGGTYAHKDIAFEFAMWISPEFKVYIVKEFQRLKEEEQRLIGWSAKRELSKINYRIHTDAIKHNLIPAEITKAQASIIYANEADVLNVAMFGMTAKQWRDANPDLKGNIRDYASINELICLSNMENLNAVFIEQGMPQHERLIKLNQIAIHQMSVLESGDNDRKLLK
;
A
#
# COMPACT_ATOMS: atom_id res chain seq x y z
N MET A 1 -3.53 7.18 -14.09
CA MET A 1 -3.93 5.76 -14.12
C MET A 1 -2.68 4.94 -13.95
N THR A 2 -2.78 3.85 -13.21
CA THR A 2 -1.66 2.93 -13.03
C THR A 2 -1.47 2.12 -14.31
N LYS A 3 -0.23 1.90 -14.72
CA LYS A 3 0.13 1.10 -15.88
C LYS A 3 1.13 0.03 -15.45
N ILE A 4 1.02 -1.14 -16.08
CA ILE A 4 2.01 -2.21 -15.99
C ILE A 4 2.51 -2.54 -17.38
N THR A 5 3.79 -2.92 -17.51
CA THR A 5 4.39 -3.30 -18.79
C THR A 5 4.59 -4.81 -18.80
N VAL A 6 3.84 -5.51 -19.66
CA VAL A 6 3.85 -6.97 -19.77
C VAL A 6 4.49 -7.36 -21.09
N LYS A 7 5.74 -7.86 -21.07
CA LYS A 7 6.47 -8.29 -22.28
C LYS A 7 6.34 -7.27 -23.43
N ASP A 8 6.70 -6.01 -23.12
CA ASP A 8 6.63 -4.84 -24.02
C ASP A 8 5.23 -4.27 -24.32
N THR A 9 4.17 -4.84 -23.74
CA THR A 9 2.80 -4.32 -23.85
C THR A 9 2.44 -3.47 -22.63
N GLU A 10 2.18 -2.18 -22.81
CA GLU A 10 1.61 -1.35 -21.75
C GLU A 10 0.13 -1.69 -21.53
N VAL A 11 -0.23 -2.07 -20.30
CA VAL A 11 -1.60 -2.41 -19.90
C VAL A 11 -2.06 -1.47 -18.79
N ASN A 12 -3.19 -0.78 -19.01
CA ASN A 12 -3.77 0.08 -17.98
C ASN A 12 -4.49 -0.74 -16.89
N VAL A 13 -4.28 -0.33 -15.64
CA VAL A 13 -4.98 -0.84 -14.46
C VAL A 13 -5.73 0.32 -13.80
N VAL A 14 -7.01 0.10 -13.51
CA VAL A 14 -7.89 1.09 -12.89
C VAL A 14 -8.60 0.47 -11.69
N LYS A 15 -8.88 1.28 -10.67
CA LYS A 15 -9.72 0.84 -9.56
C LYS A 15 -11.19 1.16 -9.83
N VAL A 16 -12.06 0.17 -9.67
CA VAL A 16 -13.51 0.35 -9.71
C VAL A 16 -14.08 -0.23 -8.42
N ASN A 17 -14.69 0.63 -7.61
CA ASN A 17 -15.24 0.27 -6.29
C ASN A 17 -14.23 -0.45 -5.38
N GLY A 18 -12.96 -0.05 -5.43
CA GLY A 18 -11.88 -0.63 -4.61
C GLY A 18 -11.20 -1.85 -5.23
N GLU A 19 -11.79 -2.49 -6.25
CA GLU A 19 -11.21 -3.63 -6.95
C GLU A 19 -10.42 -3.22 -8.19
N ASP A 20 -9.42 -4.03 -8.54
CA ASP A 20 -8.56 -3.80 -9.70
C ASP A 20 -9.20 -4.34 -10.98
N TYR A 21 -9.27 -3.47 -11.97
CA TYR A 21 -9.72 -3.77 -13.32
C TYR A 21 -8.59 -3.52 -14.31
N ILE A 22 -8.38 -4.48 -15.21
CA ILE A 22 -7.28 -4.49 -16.17
C ILE A 22 -7.86 -4.31 -17.58
N CYS A 23 -7.22 -3.48 -18.39
CA CYS A 23 -7.65 -3.17 -19.75
C CYS A 23 -7.38 -4.35 -20.70
N LEU A 24 -8.44 -5.08 -21.07
CA LEU A 24 -8.37 -6.17 -22.04
C LEU A 24 -8.00 -5.66 -23.44
N THR A 25 -8.44 -4.45 -23.79
CA THR A 25 -8.11 -3.84 -25.09
C THR A 25 -6.61 -3.58 -25.24
N ASP A 26 -5.92 -3.22 -24.16
CA ASP A 26 -4.47 -3.06 -24.19
C ASP A 26 -3.77 -4.43 -24.29
N MET A 27 -4.23 -5.42 -23.52
CA MET A 27 -3.68 -6.77 -23.55
C MET A 27 -3.78 -7.42 -24.94
N MET A 28 -4.83 -7.11 -25.70
CA MET A 28 -5.02 -7.63 -27.06
C MET A 28 -3.88 -7.27 -28.02
N ARG A 29 -3.13 -6.19 -27.76
CA ARG A 29 -1.97 -5.82 -28.59
C ARG A 29 -0.84 -6.85 -28.55
N ALA A 30 -0.83 -7.72 -27.55
CA ALA A 30 0.14 -8.80 -27.42
C ALA A 30 -0.24 -10.07 -28.20
N LYS A 31 -1.43 -10.12 -28.80
CA LYS A 31 -1.92 -11.27 -29.56
C LYS A 31 -1.72 -11.03 -31.05
N ASP A 32 -0.98 -11.91 -31.72
CA ASP A 32 -0.81 -11.83 -33.17
C ASP A 32 -2.12 -12.19 -33.90
N GLY A 33 -2.51 -11.36 -34.87
CA GLY A 33 -3.69 -11.56 -35.74
C GLY A 33 -4.89 -10.68 -35.41
N ASP A 34 -5.89 -10.70 -36.31
CA ASP A 34 -7.12 -9.90 -36.20
C ASP A 34 -8.14 -10.55 -35.24
N PHE A 35 -7.79 -10.61 -33.96
CA PHE A 35 -8.67 -11.10 -32.91
C PHE A 35 -9.38 -9.95 -32.20
N PHE A 36 -10.58 -10.23 -31.69
CA PHE A 36 -11.38 -9.30 -30.91
C PHE A 36 -11.77 -9.94 -29.57
N ILE A 37 -12.05 -9.11 -28.58
CA ILE A 37 -12.54 -9.57 -27.26
C ILE A 37 -13.85 -10.38 -27.41
N THR A 38 -14.63 -10.11 -28.45
CA THR A 38 -15.83 -10.89 -28.77
C THR A 38 -15.53 -12.34 -29.13
N ASP A 39 -14.37 -12.63 -29.71
CA ASP A 39 -13.97 -13.99 -30.06
C ASP A 39 -13.65 -14.82 -28.81
N TRP A 40 -13.12 -14.16 -27.79
CA TRP A 40 -12.94 -14.77 -26.48
C TRP A 40 -14.28 -15.03 -25.77
N LEU A 41 -15.20 -14.06 -25.79
CA LEU A 41 -16.54 -14.20 -25.19
C LEU A 41 -17.44 -15.23 -25.89
N ARG A 42 -17.10 -15.64 -27.12
CA ARG A 42 -17.79 -16.74 -27.81
C ARG A 42 -17.48 -18.11 -27.20
N ASN A 43 -16.35 -18.23 -26.50
CA ASN A 43 -15.92 -19.50 -25.93
C ASN A 43 -16.81 -19.89 -24.73
N ARG A 44 -17.33 -21.13 -24.76
CA ARG A 44 -18.20 -21.65 -23.71
C ARG A 44 -17.52 -21.71 -22.35
N ASN A 45 -16.27 -22.14 -22.27
CA ASN A 45 -15.52 -22.21 -21.02
C ASN A 45 -15.28 -20.82 -20.42
N THR A 46 -15.02 -19.82 -21.27
CA THR A 46 -14.92 -18.41 -20.85
C THR A 46 -16.21 -17.94 -20.22
N LEU A 47 -17.36 -18.17 -20.88
CA LEU A 47 -18.65 -17.77 -20.35
C LEU A 47 -19.01 -18.52 -19.07
N GLU A 48 -18.75 -19.83 -18.98
CA GLU A 48 -18.97 -20.59 -17.74
C GLU A 48 -18.15 -20.00 -16.58
N PHE A 49 -16.87 -19.70 -16.80
CA PHE A 49 -16.03 -19.08 -15.78
C PHE A 49 -16.56 -17.71 -15.34
N ILE A 50 -16.89 -16.83 -16.29
CA ILE A 50 -17.48 -15.52 -15.99
C ILE A 50 -18.80 -15.69 -15.23
N GLY A 51 -19.68 -16.59 -15.65
CA GLY A 51 -20.96 -16.84 -14.99
C GLY A 51 -20.81 -17.35 -13.55
N ILE A 52 -19.82 -18.21 -13.29
CA ILE A 52 -19.50 -18.66 -11.93
C ILE A 52 -18.94 -17.51 -11.10
N TRP A 53 -18.03 -16.71 -11.66
CA TRP A 53 -17.48 -15.55 -10.95
C TRP A 53 -18.60 -14.56 -10.59
N GLU A 54 -19.47 -14.22 -11.55
CA GLU A 54 -20.63 -13.35 -11.32
C GLU A 54 -21.56 -13.94 -10.27
N LYS A 55 -21.77 -15.26 -10.27
CA LYS A 55 -22.58 -15.93 -9.25
C LYS A 55 -22.07 -15.73 -7.83
N VAL A 56 -20.75 -15.74 -7.66
CA VAL A 56 -20.10 -15.61 -6.36
C VAL A 56 -20.07 -14.15 -5.90
N TYR A 57 -19.81 -13.21 -6.81
CA TYR A 57 -19.48 -11.83 -6.44
C TYR A 57 -20.54 -10.78 -6.81
N ASN A 58 -21.55 -11.12 -7.60
CA ASN A 58 -22.57 -10.19 -8.09
C ASN A 58 -24.00 -10.61 -7.70
N PRO A 59 -24.55 -10.02 -6.62
CA PRO A 59 -25.92 -10.30 -6.19
C PRO A 59 -27.01 -9.94 -7.22
N ASN A 60 -26.72 -9.00 -8.13
CA ASN A 60 -27.68 -8.48 -9.12
C ASN A 60 -27.55 -9.15 -10.50
N PHE A 61 -26.79 -10.25 -10.59
CA PHE A 61 -26.55 -10.94 -11.85
C PHE A 61 -27.81 -11.61 -12.41
N ASN A 62 -28.13 -11.34 -13.67
CA ASN A 62 -29.28 -11.91 -14.36
C ASN A 62 -28.91 -13.26 -14.99
N TYR A 63 -29.12 -14.33 -14.23
CA TYR A 63 -28.88 -15.71 -14.64
C TYR A 63 -29.74 -16.18 -15.82
N GLY A 64 -30.96 -15.65 -15.97
CA GLY A 64 -31.87 -16.05 -17.05
C GLY A 64 -31.34 -15.62 -18.42
N GLU A 65 -30.96 -14.35 -18.52
CA GLU A 65 -30.31 -13.81 -19.73
C GLU A 65 -28.95 -14.46 -19.97
N PHE A 66 -28.16 -14.67 -18.91
CA PHE A 66 -26.87 -15.35 -19.01
C PHE A 66 -27.02 -16.79 -19.54
N ALA A 67 -27.98 -17.57 -19.05
CA ALA A 67 -28.23 -18.92 -19.51
C ALA A 67 -28.60 -18.94 -21.01
N THR A 68 -29.42 -17.98 -21.45
CA THR A 68 -29.76 -17.80 -22.87
C THR A 68 -28.51 -17.52 -23.70
N ILE A 69 -27.65 -16.60 -23.28
CA ILE A 69 -26.38 -16.28 -23.95
C ILE A 69 -25.47 -17.51 -24.02
N ARG A 70 -25.28 -18.18 -22.89
CA ARG A 70 -24.41 -19.37 -22.76
C ARG A 70 -24.86 -20.53 -23.65
N ASN A 71 -26.16 -20.71 -23.85
CA ASN A 71 -26.69 -21.77 -24.71
C ASN A 71 -26.35 -21.57 -26.20
N HIS A 72 -26.13 -20.32 -26.63
CA HIS A 72 -25.70 -20.01 -28.01
C HIS A 72 -24.18 -20.01 -28.17
N ALA A 73 -23.42 -20.06 -27.06
CA ALA A 73 -21.97 -20.04 -27.07
C ALA A 73 -21.37 -21.21 -27.85
N GLY A 74 -20.25 -20.97 -28.54
CA GLY A 74 -19.57 -21.95 -29.38
C GLY A 74 -20.11 -22.06 -30.81
N LEU A 75 -21.36 -21.65 -31.09
CA LEU A 75 -21.89 -21.63 -32.46
C LEU A 75 -21.08 -20.65 -33.34
N ASN A 76 -20.89 -21.00 -34.63
CA ASN A 76 -20.09 -20.19 -35.56
C ASN A 76 -20.65 -18.80 -35.81
N ASN A 77 -21.98 -18.65 -35.75
CA ASN A 77 -22.69 -17.40 -35.93
C ASN A 77 -22.85 -16.60 -34.62
N PHE A 78 -22.47 -17.16 -33.47
CA PHE A 78 -22.65 -16.48 -32.19
C PHE A 78 -21.56 -15.44 -31.98
N LYS A 79 -21.98 -14.17 -31.83
CA LYS A 79 -21.11 -13.05 -31.49
C LYS A 79 -21.86 -12.13 -30.53
N ILE A 80 -21.26 -11.81 -29.40
CA ILE A 80 -21.80 -10.87 -28.42
C ILE A 80 -20.73 -9.85 -28.05
N SER A 81 -21.11 -8.57 -28.01
CA SER A 81 -20.21 -7.51 -27.53
C SER A 81 -20.17 -7.48 -26.00
N VAL A 82 -19.07 -7.02 -25.41
CA VAL A 82 -18.98 -6.84 -23.95
C VAL A 82 -20.08 -5.90 -23.44
N LYS A 83 -20.35 -4.82 -24.18
CA LYS A 83 -21.40 -3.84 -23.82
C LYS A 83 -22.77 -4.51 -23.78
N GLU A 84 -23.09 -5.34 -24.77
CA GLU A 84 -24.35 -6.08 -24.82
C GLU A 84 -24.44 -7.15 -23.73
N PHE A 85 -23.36 -7.91 -23.52
CA PHE A 85 -23.29 -8.92 -22.45
C PHE A 85 -23.58 -8.30 -21.09
N VAL A 86 -22.90 -7.20 -20.76
CA VAL A 86 -23.10 -6.46 -19.50
C VAL A 86 -24.52 -5.92 -19.39
N ALA A 87 -25.05 -5.31 -20.46
CA ALA A 87 -26.40 -4.74 -20.44
C ALA A 87 -27.51 -5.77 -20.23
N ARG A 88 -27.34 -6.99 -20.78
CA ARG A 88 -28.34 -8.07 -20.64
C ARG A 88 -28.23 -8.80 -19.31
N THR A 89 -27.01 -9.00 -18.81
CA THR A 89 -26.75 -9.87 -17.66
C THR A 89 -26.52 -9.12 -16.34
N ASN A 90 -26.38 -7.78 -16.38
CA ASN A 90 -25.88 -6.99 -15.26
C ASN A 90 -24.50 -7.44 -14.75
N ALA A 91 -23.69 -8.07 -15.61
CA ALA A 91 -22.33 -8.49 -15.26
C ALA A 91 -21.51 -7.29 -14.78
N VAL A 92 -20.84 -7.43 -13.63
CA VAL A 92 -19.96 -6.39 -13.08
C VAL A 92 -18.49 -6.65 -13.40
N SER A 93 -18.13 -7.91 -13.66
CA SER A 93 -16.76 -8.34 -13.94
C SER A 93 -16.16 -7.75 -15.21
N LEU A 94 -17.00 -7.23 -16.11
CA LEU A 94 -16.61 -6.63 -17.39
C LEU A 94 -17.23 -5.24 -17.52
N GLN A 95 -16.48 -4.31 -18.10
CA GLN A 95 -16.93 -2.94 -18.35
C GLN A 95 -16.45 -2.46 -19.71
N ALA A 96 -17.34 -1.85 -20.48
CA ALA A 96 -16.99 -1.16 -21.71
C ALA A 96 -17.09 0.36 -21.48
N LYS A 97 -15.97 1.07 -21.63
CA LYS A 97 -15.89 2.53 -21.49
C LYS A 97 -15.61 3.17 -22.85
N ALA A 98 -16.25 4.31 -23.11
CA ALA A 98 -15.96 5.14 -24.28
C ALA A 98 -15.05 6.33 -23.91
N GLY A 99 -14.36 6.90 -24.90
CA GLY A 99 -13.56 8.13 -24.74
C GLY A 99 -12.04 7.92 -24.82
N ARG A 100 -11.27 8.94 -24.41
CA ARG A 100 -9.80 9.00 -24.50
C ARG A 100 -9.07 7.88 -23.73
N TYR A 101 -9.74 7.31 -22.73
CA TYR A 101 -9.30 6.13 -21.98
C TYR A 101 -10.36 5.02 -22.06
N GLY A 102 -11.05 4.98 -23.19
CA GLY A 102 -12.02 3.95 -23.51
C GLY A 102 -11.35 2.62 -23.78
N GLY A 103 -12.16 1.57 -23.75
CA GLY A 103 -11.71 0.20 -23.86
C GLY A 103 -12.60 -0.73 -23.05
N THR A 104 -12.29 -2.02 -23.15
CA THR A 104 -12.88 -3.03 -22.30
C THR A 104 -11.96 -3.29 -21.12
N TYR A 105 -12.52 -3.21 -19.94
CA TYR A 105 -11.87 -3.52 -18.67
C TYR A 105 -12.52 -4.75 -18.05
N ALA A 106 -11.73 -5.57 -17.39
CA ALA A 106 -12.20 -6.72 -16.65
C ALA A 106 -11.63 -6.75 -15.25
N HIS A 107 -12.39 -7.29 -14.30
CA HIS A 107 -11.88 -7.63 -12.97
C HIS A 107 -10.61 -8.48 -13.10
N LYS A 108 -9.62 -8.28 -12.20
CA LYS A 108 -8.30 -8.94 -12.27
C LYS A 108 -8.35 -10.45 -12.54
N ASP A 109 -9.27 -11.17 -11.89
CA ASP A 109 -9.41 -12.63 -12.08
C ASP A 109 -9.84 -12.98 -13.51
N ILE A 110 -10.81 -12.23 -14.04
CA ILE A 110 -11.29 -12.38 -15.42
C ILE A 110 -10.21 -11.98 -16.42
N ALA A 111 -9.45 -10.93 -16.12
CA ALA A 111 -8.32 -10.51 -16.93
C ALA A 111 -7.19 -11.54 -16.96
N PHE A 112 -6.92 -12.26 -15.87
CA PHE A 112 -5.93 -13.34 -15.88
C PHE A 112 -6.36 -14.55 -16.72
N GLU A 113 -7.65 -14.85 -16.80
CA GLU A 113 -8.15 -15.84 -17.75
C GLU A 113 -8.12 -15.33 -19.20
N PHE A 114 -8.35 -14.03 -19.42
CA PHE A 114 -8.11 -13.43 -20.73
C PHE A 114 -6.64 -13.53 -21.15
N ALA A 115 -5.72 -13.29 -20.22
CA ALA A 115 -4.29 -13.45 -20.46
C ALA A 115 -3.94 -14.90 -20.86
N MET A 116 -4.57 -15.90 -20.24
CA MET A 116 -4.41 -17.31 -20.62
C MET A 116 -4.80 -17.56 -22.08
N TRP A 117 -5.90 -16.93 -22.50
CA TRP A 117 -6.40 -17.04 -23.87
C TRP A 117 -5.54 -16.31 -24.90
N ILE A 118 -4.81 -15.27 -24.49
CA ILE A 118 -3.75 -14.67 -25.31
C ILE A 118 -2.62 -15.68 -25.48
N SER A 119 -1.97 -16.06 -24.36
CA SER A 119 -1.01 -17.17 -24.30
C SER A 119 -0.65 -17.50 -22.83
N PRO A 120 -0.24 -18.75 -22.53
CA PRO A 120 0.27 -19.11 -21.20
C PRO A 120 1.46 -18.23 -20.76
N GLU A 121 2.33 -17.86 -21.71
CA GLU A 121 3.46 -16.99 -21.45
C GLU A 121 3.00 -15.59 -20.98
N PHE A 122 2.04 -14.99 -21.69
CA PHE A 122 1.52 -13.67 -21.33
C PHE A 122 0.86 -13.68 -19.94
N LYS A 123 0.15 -14.77 -19.59
CA LYS A 123 -0.41 -14.97 -18.24
C LYS A 123 0.65 -14.95 -17.15
N VAL A 124 1.79 -15.63 -17.35
CA VAL A 124 2.88 -15.64 -16.35
C VAL A 124 3.43 -14.22 -16.13
N TYR A 125 3.70 -13.47 -17.20
CA TYR A 125 4.23 -12.12 -17.08
C TYR A 125 3.25 -11.14 -16.45
N ILE A 126 1.96 -11.17 -16.83
CA ILE A 126 0.99 -10.24 -16.24
C ILE A 126 0.76 -10.50 -14.76
N VAL A 127 0.74 -11.77 -14.33
CA VAL A 127 0.61 -12.12 -12.91
C VAL A 127 1.82 -11.60 -12.13
N LYS A 128 3.03 -11.79 -12.66
CA LYS A 128 4.27 -11.28 -12.04
C LYS A 128 4.24 -9.75 -11.90
N GLU A 129 3.92 -9.03 -12.97
CA GLU A 129 3.90 -7.55 -12.95
C GLU A 129 2.77 -7.00 -12.09
N PHE A 130 1.61 -7.67 -12.06
CA PHE A 130 0.52 -7.29 -11.18
C PHE A 130 0.89 -7.50 -9.70
N GLN A 131 1.56 -8.60 -9.35
CA GLN A 131 2.06 -8.84 -8.00
C GLN A 131 3.07 -7.76 -7.59
N ARG A 132 4.06 -7.46 -8.45
CA ARG A 132 5.03 -6.38 -8.20
C ARG A 132 4.34 -5.04 -7.93
N LEU A 133 3.31 -4.71 -8.71
CA LEU A 133 2.53 -3.49 -8.50
C LEU A 133 1.85 -3.47 -7.12
N LYS A 134 1.26 -4.60 -6.70
CA LYS A 134 0.58 -4.68 -5.40
C LYS A 134 1.56 -4.54 -4.22
N GLU A 135 2.74 -5.12 -4.34
CA GLU A 135 3.81 -4.98 -3.35
C GLU A 135 4.27 -3.52 -3.21
N GLU A 136 4.43 -2.82 -4.34
CA GLU A 136 4.76 -1.39 -4.35
C GLU A 136 3.66 -0.53 -3.72
N GLU A 137 2.38 -0.79 -4.05
CA GLU A 137 1.23 -0.11 -3.42
C GLU A 137 1.22 -0.32 -1.90
N GLN A 138 1.42 -1.55 -1.43
CA GLN A 138 1.44 -1.88 -0.01
C GLN A 138 2.61 -1.22 0.72
N ARG A 139 3.79 -1.19 0.11
CA ARG A 139 4.97 -0.52 0.66
C ARG A 139 4.73 0.99 0.80
N LEU A 140 4.10 1.64 -0.18
CA LEU A 140 3.75 3.05 -0.13
C LEU A 140 2.73 3.36 0.97
N ILE A 141 1.70 2.51 1.13
CA ILE A 141 0.72 2.63 2.22
C ILE A 141 1.42 2.53 3.58
N GLY A 142 2.28 1.52 3.75
CA GLY A 142 3.07 1.36 4.98
C GLY A 142 3.96 2.57 5.27
N TRP A 143 4.58 3.14 4.24
CA TRP A 143 5.40 4.35 4.36
C TRP A 143 4.57 5.58 4.77
N SER A 144 3.41 5.79 4.15
CA SER A 144 2.51 6.90 4.50
C SER A 144 1.98 6.79 5.93
N ALA A 145 1.56 5.59 6.33
CA ALA A 145 1.06 5.33 7.68
C ALA A 145 2.15 5.59 8.74
N LYS A 146 3.38 5.12 8.51
CA LYS A 146 4.53 5.40 9.39
C LYS A 146 4.78 6.91 9.52
N ARG A 147 4.71 7.65 8.41
CA ARG A 147 4.97 9.10 8.39
C ARG A 147 3.92 9.90 9.14
N GLU A 148 2.64 9.54 9.01
CA GLU A 148 1.56 10.19 9.75
C GLU A 148 1.63 9.87 11.25
N LEU A 149 1.94 8.62 11.63
CA LEU A 149 2.20 8.25 13.03
C LEU A 149 3.33 9.09 13.63
N SER A 150 4.46 9.25 12.94
CA SER A 150 5.56 10.07 13.44
C SER A 150 5.19 11.54 13.65
N LYS A 151 4.37 12.14 12.76
CA LYS A 151 3.91 13.53 12.93
C LYS A 151 2.99 13.70 14.14
N ILE A 152 2.09 12.74 14.36
CA ILE A 152 1.17 12.74 15.50
C ILE A 152 1.99 12.65 16.80
N ASN A 153 2.95 11.72 16.85
CA ASN A 153 3.80 11.50 18.02
C ASN A 153 4.63 12.75 18.37
N TYR A 154 5.23 13.40 17.36
CA TYR A 154 5.97 14.64 17.57
C TYR A 154 5.10 15.75 18.19
N ARG A 155 3.84 15.88 17.76
CA ARG A 155 2.91 16.88 18.32
C ARG A 155 2.56 16.58 19.77
N ILE A 156 2.23 15.33 20.08
CA ILE A 156 1.91 14.88 21.45
C ILE A 156 3.09 15.18 22.39
N HIS A 157 4.31 14.82 21.98
CA HIS A 157 5.53 15.09 22.77
C HIS A 157 5.80 16.58 22.95
N THR A 158 5.71 17.36 21.87
CA THR A 158 5.93 18.82 21.93
C THR A 158 4.93 19.50 22.84
N ASP A 159 3.65 19.07 22.81
CA ASP A 159 2.60 19.60 23.66
C ASP A 159 2.82 19.23 25.14
N ALA A 160 3.22 18.00 25.46
CA ALA A 160 3.52 17.60 26.83
C ALA A 160 4.69 18.40 27.43
N ILE A 161 5.75 18.66 26.67
CA ILE A 161 6.85 19.55 27.10
C ILE A 161 6.32 20.96 27.36
N LYS A 162 5.53 21.51 26.43
CA LYS A 162 5.04 22.89 26.51
C LYS A 162 4.19 23.15 27.75
N HIS A 163 3.32 22.21 28.11
CA HIS A 163 2.35 22.41 29.18
C HIS A 163 2.90 22.05 30.56
N ASN A 164 3.86 21.13 30.66
CA ASN A 164 4.32 20.59 31.95
C ASN A 164 5.74 21.02 32.33
N LEU A 165 6.62 21.27 31.36
CA LEU A 165 8.04 21.56 31.61
C LEU A 165 8.43 23.01 31.35
N ILE A 166 7.60 23.77 30.63
CA ILE A 166 7.87 25.18 30.30
C ILE A 166 7.02 26.08 31.21
N PRO A 167 7.63 26.78 32.18
CA PRO A 167 6.92 27.76 33.00
C PRO A 167 6.35 28.91 32.16
N ALA A 168 5.22 29.48 32.58
CA ALA A 168 4.52 30.53 31.83
C ALA A 168 5.33 31.83 31.62
N GLU A 169 6.36 32.06 32.43
CA GLU A 169 7.13 33.33 32.49
C GLU A 169 8.58 33.20 31.98
N ILE A 170 8.90 32.20 31.14
CA ILE A 170 10.26 32.09 30.58
C ILE A 170 10.39 32.70 29.19
N THR A 171 11.60 33.20 28.88
CA THR A 171 11.92 33.75 27.56
C THR A 171 11.94 32.65 26.49
N LYS A 172 11.68 33.03 25.22
CA LYS A 172 11.76 32.08 24.07
C LYS A 172 13.12 31.37 23.98
N ALA A 173 14.19 32.03 24.38
CA ALA A 173 15.54 31.44 24.43
C ALA A 173 15.64 30.33 25.47
N GLN A 174 15.13 30.56 26.69
CA GLN A 174 15.09 29.54 27.74
C GLN A 174 14.19 28.36 27.38
N ALA A 175 13.03 28.62 26.76
CA ALA A 175 12.15 27.56 26.26
C ALA A 175 12.85 26.67 25.22
N SER A 176 13.61 27.28 24.30
CA SER A 176 14.37 26.55 23.28
C SER A 176 15.45 25.64 23.89
N ILE A 177 16.08 26.07 24.99
CA ILE A 177 17.08 25.25 25.71
C ILE A 177 16.41 24.04 26.37
N ILE A 178 15.24 24.20 26.99
CA ILE A 178 14.49 23.10 27.60
C ILE A 178 14.06 22.09 26.53
N TYR A 179 13.55 22.56 25.39
CA TYR A 179 13.21 21.70 24.25
C TYR A 179 14.42 20.92 23.73
N ALA A 180 15.56 21.59 23.55
CA ALA A 180 16.79 20.92 23.09
C ALA A 180 17.27 19.86 24.08
N ASN A 181 17.19 20.14 25.38
CA ASN A 181 17.57 19.20 26.43
C ASN A 181 16.65 17.96 26.45
N GLU A 182 15.34 18.15 26.34
CA GLU A 182 14.38 17.03 26.25
C GLU A 182 14.54 16.21 24.95
N ALA A 183 14.91 16.84 23.84
CA ALA A 183 15.26 16.12 22.62
C ALA A 183 16.55 15.29 22.80
N ASP A 184 17.52 15.79 23.57
CA ASP A 184 18.75 15.07 23.88
C ASP A 184 18.52 13.88 24.83
N VAL A 185 17.53 13.92 25.72
CA VAL A 185 17.12 12.73 26.51
C VAL A 185 16.79 11.57 25.59
N LEU A 186 16.03 11.81 24.52
CA LEU A 186 15.68 10.78 23.53
C LEU A 186 16.89 10.32 22.71
N ASN A 187 17.77 11.25 22.33
CA ASN A 187 18.98 10.91 21.57
C ASN A 187 19.95 10.07 22.42
N VAL A 188 20.11 10.41 23.70
CA VAL A 188 20.95 9.66 24.63
C VAL A 188 20.33 8.29 24.94
N ALA A 189 19.01 8.22 25.11
CA ALA A 189 18.31 6.95 25.30
C ALA A 189 18.49 6.00 24.12
N MET A 190 18.49 6.53 22.89
CA MET A 190 18.58 5.73 21.66
C MET A 190 20.01 5.41 21.23
N PHE A 191 20.88 6.44 21.19
CA PHE A 191 22.19 6.40 20.55
C PHE A 191 23.35 6.55 21.54
N GLY A 192 23.07 6.78 22.83
CA GLY A 192 24.09 6.99 23.86
C GLY A 192 24.83 8.32 23.75
N MET A 193 24.37 9.25 22.90
CA MET A 193 25.02 10.54 22.68
C MET A 193 24.02 11.68 22.45
N THR A 194 24.44 12.89 22.81
CA THR A 194 23.70 14.14 22.53
C THR A 194 23.87 14.59 21.09
N ALA A 195 22.97 15.45 20.61
CA ALA A 195 23.05 16.04 19.27
C ALA A 195 24.34 16.85 19.07
N LYS A 196 24.91 17.44 20.14
CA LYS A 196 26.20 18.13 20.10
C LYS A 196 27.35 17.14 19.91
N GLN A 197 27.42 16.09 20.73
CA GLN A 197 28.46 15.05 20.62
C GLN A 197 28.46 14.40 19.24
N TRP A 198 27.28 14.15 18.67
CA TRP A 198 27.18 13.62 17.32
C TRP A 198 27.72 14.60 16.25
N ARG A 199 27.40 15.89 16.35
CA ARG A 199 27.93 16.92 15.43
C ARG A 199 29.45 17.05 15.54
N ASP A 200 29.97 17.05 16.76
CA ASP A 200 31.41 17.14 17.02
C ASP A 200 32.16 15.91 16.46
N ALA A 201 31.53 14.73 16.50
CA ALA A 201 32.08 13.49 15.94
C ALA A 201 31.91 13.36 14.40
N ASN A 202 31.00 14.15 13.80
CA ASN A 202 30.67 14.07 12.36
C ASN A 202 30.73 15.46 11.70
N PRO A 203 31.91 16.11 11.64
CA PRO A 203 32.05 17.47 11.14
C PRO A 203 31.70 17.63 9.64
N ASP A 204 31.83 16.56 8.86
CA ASP A 204 31.59 16.58 7.41
C ASP A 204 30.13 16.24 7.02
N LEU A 205 29.31 15.78 7.98
CA LEU A 205 27.91 15.43 7.75
C LEU A 205 26.99 16.61 8.03
N LYS A 206 26.09 16.89 7.09
CA LYS A 206 25.05 17.94 7.25
C LYS A 206 23.78 17.35 7.85
N GLY A 207 23.18 18.04 8.82
CA GLY A 207 21.91 17.62 9.43
C GLY A 207 22.05 17.26 10.90
N ASN A 208 21.18 16.39 11.40
CA ASN A 208 21.15 15.89 12.78
C ASN A 208 21.25 14.36 12.81
N ILE A 209 21.58 13.77 13.96
CA ILE A 209 21.71 12.32 14.17
C ILE A 209 20.52 11.52 13.63
N ARG A 210 19.31 12.07 13.75
CA ARG A 210 18.07 11.45 13.29
C ARG A 210 17.98 11.33 11.76
N ASP A 211 18.64 12.21 11.00
CA ASP A 211 18.65 12.16 9.53
C ASP A 211 19.46 10.96 9.01
N TYR A 212 20.33 10.40 9.85
CA TYR A 212 21.20 9.27 9.56
C TYR A 212 20.77 7.99 10.28
N ALA A 213 19.63 8.01 10.99
CA ALA A 213 19.08 6.86 11.69
C ALA A 213 18.36 5.91 10.71
N SER A 214 18.46 4.61 10.98
CA SER A 214 17.72 3.56 10.29
C SER A 214 16.22 3.66 10.56
N ILE A 215 15.43 2.96 9.75
CA ILE A 215 13.97 2.93 9.88
C ILE A 215 13.53 2.40 11.25
N ASN A 216 14.23 1.38 11.78
CA ASN A 216 13.90 0.80 13.07
C ASN A 216 14.20 1.77 14.22
N GLU A 217 15.33 2.48 14.13
CA GLU A 217 15.69 3.50 15.11
C GLU A 217 14.71 4.68 15.08
N LEU A 218 14.23 5.10 13.91
CA LEU A 218 13.19 6.13 13.78
C LEU A 218 11.85 5.69 14.37
N ILE A 219 11.46 4.42 14.21
CA ILE A 219 10.25 3.86 14.83
C ILE A 219 10.38 3.88 16.35
N CYS A 220 11.53 3.43 16.87
CA CYS A 220 11.79 3.40 18.30
C CYS A 220 11.80 4.81 18.91
N LEU A 221 12.48 5.77 18.27
CA LEU A 221 12.46 7.18 18.65
C LEU A 221 11.04 7.73 18.72
N SER A 222 10.21 7.46 17.70
CA SER A 222 8.84 7.97 17.66
C SER A 222 7.95 7.40 18.76
N ASN A 223 8.19 6.15 19.16
CA ASN A 223 7.48 5.57 20.30
C ASN A 223 7.99 6.14 21.64
N MET A 224 9.31 6.32 21.77
CA MET A 224 9.90 6.95 22.94
C MET A 224 9.44 8.40 23.13
N GLU A 225 9.20 9.14 22.06
CA GLU A 225 8.58 10.48 22.11
C GLU A 225 7.22 10.43 22.82
N ASN A 226 6.35 9.49 22.46
CA ASN A 226 5.06 9.32 23.13
C ASN A 226 5.20 8.93 24.61
N LEU A 227 6.07 7.96 24.90
CA LEU A 227 6.27 7.48 26.27
C LEU A 227 6.86 8.57 27.16
N ASN A 228 7.80 9.34 26.63
CA ASN A 228 8.38 10.46 27.34
C ASN A 228 7.32 11.55 27.64
N ALA A 229 6.38 11.80 26.72
CA ALA A 229 5.26 12.71 26.94
C ALA A 229 4.41 12.26 28.14
N VAL A 230 4.04 10.98 28.19
CA VAL A 230 3.29 10.39 29.31
C VAL A 230 4.07 10.47 30.62
N PHE A 231 5.38 10.19 30.60
CA PHE A 231 6.20 10.27 31.81
C PHE A 231 6.33 11.71 32.32
N ILE A 232 6.37 12.70 31.41
CA ILE A 232 6.36 14.12 31.76
C ILE A 232 5.05 14.49 32.46
N GLU A 233 3.91 14.08 31.91
CA GLU A 233 2.58 14.32 32.51
C GLU A 233 2.44 13.67 33.90
N GLN A 234 3.09 12.53 34.11
CA GLN A 234 3.15 11.84 35.41
C GLN A 234 4.12 12.48 36.41
N GLY A 235 4.81 13.57 36.03
CA GLY A 235 5.78 14.25 36.89
C GLY A 235 7.07 13.47 37.12
N MET A 236 7.41 12.51 36.26
CA MET A 236 8.60 11.67 36.43
C MET A 236 9.90 12.49 36.21
N PRO A 237 10.87 12.43 37.11
CA PRO A 237 12.15 13.14 36.96
C PRO A 237 12.88 12.73 35.68
N GLN A 238 13.54 13.69 35.02
CA GLN A 238 14.21 13.48 33.73
C GLN A 238 15.23 12.32 33.74
N HIS A 239 16.01 12.18 34.81
CA HIS A 239 17.01 11.11 34.94
C HIS A 239 16.36 9.72 35.00
N GLU A 240 15.20 9.58 35.67
CA GLU A 240 14.46 8.33 35.75
C GLU A 240 13.81 7.99 34.40
N ARG A 241 13.28 9.01 33.71
CA ARG A 241 12.75 8.88 32.34
C ARG A 241 13.81 8.37 31.39
N LEU A 242 15.01 8.94 31.41
CA LEU A 242 16.11 8.53 30.54
C LEU A 242 16.43 7.04 30.68
N ILE A 243 16.54 6.54 31.92
CA ILE A 243 16.86 5.14 32.19
C ILE A 243 15.75 4.22 31.67
N LYS A 244 14.47 4.54 31.95
CA LYS A 244 13.33 3.76 31.46
C LYS A 244 13.24 3.77 29.93
N LEU A 245 13.43 4.93 29.30
CA LEU A 245 13.39 5.07 27.85
C LEU A 245 14.52 4.26 27.19
N ASN A 246 15.73 4.27 27.74
CA ASN A 246 16.84 3.46 27.22
C ASN A 246 16.55 1.95 27.31
N GLN A 247 16.00 1.48 28.44
CA GLN A 247 15.59 0.07 28.58
C GLN A 247 14.54 -0.33 27.54
N ILE A 248 13.55 0.55 27.33
CA ILE A 248 12.51 0.37 26.33
C ILE A 248 13.09 0.38 24.92
N ALA A 249 14.07 1.26 24.64
CA ALA A 249 14.75 1.35 23.36
C ALA A 249 15.48 0.06 23.01
N ILE A 250 16.29 -0.45 23.95
CA ILE A 250 17.03 -1.70 23.81
C ILE A 250 16.06 -2.87 23.53
N HIS A 251 14.97 -2.95 24.28
CA HIS A 251 13.97 -3.99 24.08
C HIS A 251 13.31 -3.89 22.70
N GLN A 252 12.87 -2.70 22.28
CA GLN A 252 12.24 -2.50 20.98
C GLN A 252 13.18 -2.79 19.82
N MET A 253 14.44 -2.37 19.91
CA MET A 253 15.44 -2.65 18.88
C MET A 253 15.71 -4.15 18.78
N SER A 254 15.84 -4.86 19.90
CA SER A 254 16.00 -6.32 19.86
C SER A 254 14.83 -7.04 19.17
N VAL A 255 13.59 -6.57 19.35
CA VAL A 255 12.39 -7.13 18.69
C VAL A 255 12.34 -6.76 17.20
N LEU A 256 12.68 -5.52 16.85
CA LEU A 256 12.64 -5.03 15.47
C LEU A 256 13.76 -5.63 14.60
N GLU A 257 14.92 -5.95 15.20
CA GLU A 257 16.04 -6.59 14.52
C GLU A 257 15.90 -8.12 14.46
N SER A 258 15.26 -8.75 15.44
CA SER A 258 14.97 -10.20 15.41
C SER A 258 13.77 -10.55 14.51
N GLY A 259 12.83 -9.62 14.32
CA GLY A 259 11.63 -9.80 13.50
C GLY A 259 11.86 -9.97 11.99
N ASP A 260 13.06 -9.70 11.48
CA ASP A 260 13.42 -9.95 10.07
C ASP A 260 13.64 -11.44 9.77
N ASN A 261 13.80 -12.31 10.79
CA ASN A 261 14.03 -13.75 10.59
C ASN A 261 12.84 -14.66 10.95
N ASP A 262 11.80 -14.19 11.64
CA ASP A 262 10.83 -15.11 12.28
C ASP A 262 9.36 -14.62 12.30
N ARG A 263 8.83 -14.16 11.17
CA ARG A 263 7.38 -13.95 11.04
C ARG A 263 6.61 -15.25 10.85
N LYS A 264 6.39 -15.98 11.95
CA LYS A 264 5.13 -16.73 12.13
C LYS A 264 4.09 -15.76 12.66
N LEU A 265 3.29 -15.21 11.75
CA LEU A 265 2.09 -14.45 12.10
C LEU A 265 1.22 -15.32 13.01
N LEU A 266 0.91 -14.80 14.21
CA LEU A 266 -0.04 -15.43 15.12
C LEU A 266 -1.39 -15.56 14.40
N LYS A 267 -1.94 -16.78 14.44
CA LYS A 267 -3.24 -17.15 13.88
C LYS A 267 -4.39 -16.47 14.62
#